data_AF-A0A6J1WHR0-F1
#
_entry.id   AF-A0A6J1WHR0-F1
#
_cell.length_a   1.000
_cell.length_b   1.000
_cell.length_c   1.000
_cell.angle_alpha   90.00
_cell.angle_beta   90.00
_cell.angle_gamma   90.00
#
_symmetry.space_group_name_H-M   'P 1'
#
loop_
_entity.id
_entity.type
_entity.pdbx_description
1 polymer ?
#
loop_
_entity_poly.entity_id
_entity_poly.type
_entity_poly.pdbx_seq_one_letter_code
_entity_poly.pdbx_strand_id
1 'polypeptide(L)'
;MLKVALCFTGLPEMGGVIKRLEDITQGLVRLAGELKQCIEDVRIVSARQIERFEQERASALLAASVDAHVEAEQVTLHNVDESESKKCANCNREASAECSLCRRTPYCSTYCQKRDWASHQIECLRSVPTIHTDTQQHQSIMLIVESQHQ
;
A
#
# COMPACT_ATOMS: atom_id res chain seq x y z
N MET A 1 -32.61 62.00 76.50
CA MET A 1 -33.09 61.81 75.11
C MET A 1 -31.85 61.77 74.23
N LEU A 2 -31.41 60.73 73.54
CA LEU A 2 -31.83 59.36 73.30
C LEU A 2 -30.48 58.61 73.17
N LYS A 3 -30.27 57.54 73.94
CA LYS A 3 -29.29 56.52 73.57
C LYS A 3 -29.81 55.92 72.27
N VAL A 4 -29.28 56.36 71.12
CA VAL A 4 -29.37 55.59 69.89
C VAL A 4 -28.40 54.42 70.09
N ALA A 5 -28.85 53.45 70.90
CA ALA A 5 -28.38 52.10 70.83
C ALA A 5 -28.73 51.66 69.40
N LEU A 6 -27.76 51.87 68.51
CA LEU A 6 -27.68 51.15 67.26
C LEU A 6 -27.72 49.67 67.66
N CYS A 7 -28.93 49.11 67.64
CA CYS A 7 -29.17 47.68 67.53
C CYS A 7 -28.53 47.21 66.22
N PHE A 8 -27.20 47.14 66.19
CA PHE A 8 -26.43 46.27 65.30
C PHE A 8 -26.43 44.84 65.87
N THR A 9 -27.53 44.44 66.50
CA THR A 9 -27.74 43.14 67.14
C THR A 9 -28.41 42.12 66.21
N GLY A 10 -28.59 42.46 64.93
CA GLY A 10 -28.60 41.51 63.81
C GLY A 10 -27.45 41.91 62.89
N LEU A 11 -26.64 41.05 62.29
CA LEU A 11 -27.05 39.87 61.52
C LEU A 11 -25.94 38.80 61.53
N PRO A 12 -25.89 37.92 62.55
CA PRO A 12 -25.10 36.68 62.46
C PRO A 12 -25.51 35.82 61.24
N GLU A 13 -26.77 35.95 60.79
CA GLU A 13 -27.32 35.32 59.59
C GLU A 13 -26.63 35.79 58.29
N MET A 14 -26.31 37.08 58.14
CA MET A 14 -25.69 37.62 56.92
C MET A 14 -24.24 37.15 56.74
N GLY A 15 -23.49 36.98 57.83
CA GLY A 15 -22.13 36.45 57.78
C GLY A 15 -22.09 35.04 57.18
N GLY A 16 -23.08 34.20 57.54
CA GLY A 16 -23.23 32.87 56.96
C GLY A 16 -23.58 32.90 55.47
N VAL A 17 -24.44 33.84 55.04
CA VAL A 17 -24.78 34.02 53.62
C VAL A 17 -23.57 34.49 52.80
N ILE A 18 -22.80 35.46 53.31
CA ILE A 18 -21.58 35.97 52.66
C ILE A 18 -20.56 34.85 52.50
N LYS A 19 -20.33 34.04 53.54
CA LYS A 19 -19.41 32.90 53.46
C LYS A 19 -19.83 31.88 52.40
N ARG A 20 -21.13 31.56 52.30
CA ARG A 20 -21.65 30.68 51.23
C ARG A 20 -21.42 31.26 49.84
N LEU A 21 -21.59 32.57 49.66
CA LEU A 21 -21.32 33.23 48.38
C LEU A 21 -19.83 33.16 48.01
N GLU A 22 -18.94 33.30 48.99
CA GLU A 22 -17.50 33.16 48.80
C GLU A 22 -17.12 31.72 48.40
N ASP A 23 -17.65 30.73 49.10
CA ASP A 23 -17.46 29.30 48.77
C ASP A 23 -17.94 28.97 47.35
N ILE A 24 -19.13 29.47 46.96
CA ILE A 24 -19.68 29.30 45.61
C ILE A 24 -18.77 29.96 44.57
N THR A 25 -18.34 31.20 44.84
CA THR A 25 -17.46 31.95 43.92
C THR A 25 -16.14 31.21 43.71
N GLN A 26 -15.55 30.68 44.78
CA GLN A 26 -14.32 29.91 44.70
C GLN A 26 -14.53 28.59 43.93
N GLY A 27 -15.68 27.95 44.12
CA GLY A 27 -16.10 26.79 43.33
C GLY A 27 -16.20 27.11 41.83
N LEU A 28 -16.82 28.23 41.47
CA LEU A 28 -16.94 28.69 40.08
C LEU A 28 -15.57 28.98 39.46
N VAL A 29 -14.65 29.60 40.20
CA VAL A 29 -13.28 29.84 39.73
C VAL A 29 -12.54 28.53 39.45
N ARG A 30 -12.69 27.54 40.34
CA ARG A 30 -12.08 26.22 40.13
C ARG A 30 -12.64 25.53 38.88
N LEU A 31 -13.96 25.49 38.74
CA LEU A 31 -14.62 24.90 37.56
C LEU A 31 -14.24 25.62 36.27
N ALA A 32 -14.11 26.94 36.29
CA ALA A 32 -13.63 27.71 35.14
C ALA A 32 -12.17 27.35 34.78
N GLY A 33 -11.33 27.08 35.78
CA GLY A 33 -9.97 26.57 35.59
C GLY A 33 -9.96 25.18 34.94
N GLU A 34 -10.76 24.25 35.47
CA GLU A 34 -10.91 22.89 34.91
C GLU A 34 -11.42 22.93 33.46
N LEU A 35 -12.39 23.79 33.14
CA LEU A 35 -12.88 23.97 31.78
C LEU A 35 -11.79 24.49 30.84
N LYS A 36 -10.99 25.47 31.28
CA LYS A 36 -9.85 25.97 30.49
C LYS A 36 -8.83 24.87 30.21
N GLN A 37 -8.54 24.05 31.22
CA GLN A 37 -7.62 22.91 31.05
C GLN A 37 -8.18 21.89 30.05
N CYS A 38 -9.46 21.55 30.16
CA CYS A 38 -10.11 20.64 29.21
C CYS A 38 -10.07 21.16 27.76
N ILE A 39 -10.29 22.47 27.56
CA ILE A 39 -10.17 23.10 26.24
C ILE A 39 -8.74 22.97 25.69
N GLU A 40 -7.74 23.17 26.54
CA GLU A 40 -6.33 23.04 26.15
C GLU A 40 -5.97 21.59 25.83
N ASP A 41 -6.42 20.63 26.63
CA ASP A 41 -6.23 19.21 26.38
C ASP A 41 -6.84 18.79 25.03
N VAL A 42 -8.05 19.27 24.72
CA VAL A 42 -8.70 19.04 23.41
C VAL A 42 -7.87 19.64 22.28
N ARG A 43 -7.32 20.85 22.44
CA ARG A 43 -6.45 21.47 21.42
C ARG A 43 -5.19 20.66 21.20
N ILE A 44 -4.53 20.22 22.27
CA ILE A 44 -3.31 19.40 22.19
C ILE A 44 -3.61 18.06 21.50
N VAL A 45 -4.69 17.39 21.88
CA VAL A 45 -5.10 16.12 21.26
C VAL A 45 -5.43 16.31 19.79
N SER A 46 -6.16 17.38 19.45
CA SER A 46 -6.50 17.72 18.07
C SER A 46 -5.25 18.00 17.24
N ALA A 47 -4.29 18.78 17.75
CA ALA A 47 -3.05 19.08 17.04
C ALA A 47 -2.23 17.81 16.77
N ARG A 48 -2.10 16.93 17.78
CA ARG A 48 -1.42 15.63 17.63
C ARG A 48 -2.12 14.71 16.63
N GLN A 49 -3.46 14.75 16.57
CA GLN A 49 -4.20 13.99 15.57
C GLN A 49 -3.92 14.48 14.16
N ILE A 50 -3.91 15.80 13.94
CA ILE A 50 -3.61 16.40 12.63
C ILE A 50 -2.19 16.01 12.19
N GLU A 51 -1.19 16.14 13.06
CA GLU A 51 0.20 15.77 12.75
C GLU A 51 0.33 14.29 12.36
N ARG A 52 -0.35 13.38 13.08
CA ARG A 52 -0.38 11.96 12.72
C ARG A 52 -1.01 11.72 11.35
N PHE A 53 -2.14 12.35 11.05
CA PHE A 53 -2.77 12.22 9.73
C PHE A 53 -1.87 12.75 8.60
N GLU A 54 -1.16 13.86 8.83
CA GLU A 54 -0.22 14.40 7.86
C GLU A 54 0.97 13.46 7.64
N GLN A 55 1.51 12.87 8.71
CA GLN A 55 2.58 11.88 8.65
C GLN A 55 2.15 10.60 7.93
N GLU A 56 0.97 10.05 8.26
CA GLU A 56 0.39 8.88 7.60
C GLU A 56 0.18 9.15 6.10
N ARG A 57 -0.35 10.33 5.75
CA ARG A 57 -0.50 10.74 4.35
C ARG A 57 0.84 10.85 3.63
N ALA A 58 1.84 11.47 4.24
CA ALA A 58 3.19 11.57 3.66
C ALA A 58 3.83 10.20 3.45
N SER A 59 3.69 9.28 4.42
CA SER A 59 4.18 7.91 4.31
C SER A 59 3.46 7.13 3.19
N ALA A 60 2.15 7.29 3.06
CA ALA A 60 1.38 6.63 2.00
C ALA A 60 1.79 7.13 0.60
N LEU A 61 2.04 8.43 0.45
CA LEU A 61 2.55 9.01 -0.81
C LEU A 61 3.95 8.48 -1.15
N LEU A 62 4.84 8.37 -0.17
CA LEU A 62 6.17 7.78 -0.38
C LEU A 62 6.08 6.30 -0.76
N ALA A 63 5.24 5.52 -0.08
CA ALA A 63 5.01 4.11 -0.40
C ALA A 63 4.47 3.93 -1.82
N ALA A 64 3.43 4.68 -2.20
CA ALA A 64 2.87 4.64 -3.55
C ALA A 64 3.89 5.04 -4.63
N SER A 65 4.78 5.99 -4.33
CA SER A 65 5.88 6.34 -5.24
C SER A 65 6.85 5.17 -5.43
N VAL A 66 7.27 4.50 -4.35
CA VAL A 66 8.15 3.33 -4.44
C VAL A 66 7.50 2.21 -5.24
N ASP A 67 6.23 1.89 -4.96
CA ASP A 67 5.48 0.86 -5.69
C ASP A 67 5.42 1.18 -7.20
N ALA A 68 5.16 2.44 -7.57
CA ALA A 68 5.14 2.87 -8.97
C ALA A 68 6.51 2.75 -9.65
N HIS A 69 7.62 3.00 -8.94
CA HIS A 69 8.97 2.79 -9.49
C HIS A 69 9.27 1.30 -9.66
N VAL A 70 8.86 0.44 -8.72
CA VAL A 70 9.02 -1.02 -8.83
C VAL A 70 8.21 -1.58 -9.98
N GLU A 71 6.96 -1.13 -10.16
CA GLU A 71 6.12 -1.54 -11.28
C GLU A 71 6.70 -1.07 -12.63
N ALA A 72 7.20 0.16 -12.72
CA ALA A 72 7.89 0.65 -13.92
C ALA A 72 9.16 -0.16 -14.24
N GLU A 73 9.97 -0.51 -13.24
CA GLU A 73 11.18 -1.33 -13.41
C GLU A 73 10.80 -2.77 -13.84
N GLN A 74 9.76 -3.36 -13.25
CA GLN A 74 9.28 -4.71 -13.57
C GLN A 74 8.66 -4.79 -14.98
N VAL A 75 7.96 -3.73 -15.42
CA VAL A 75 7.46 -3.60 -16.80
C VAL A 75 8.62 -3.43 -17.79
N THR A 76 9.72 -2.78 -17.39
CA THR A 76 10.90 -2.65 -18.24
C THR A 76 11.64 -3.99 -18.40
N LEU A 77 11.67 -4.84 -17.37
CA LEU A 77 12.27 -6.18 -17.45
C LEU A 77 11.42 -7.19 -18.24
N HIS A 78 10.09 -7.09 -18.22
CA HIS A 78 9.22 -7.99 -19.01
C HIS A 78 9.11 -7.61 -20.49
N ASN A 79 9.40 -6.36 -20.87
CA ASN A 79 9.37 -5.95 -22.28
C ASN A 79 10.63 -6.32 -23.09
N VAL A 80 11.67 -6.85 -22.45
CA VAL A 80 12.88 -7.29 -23.18
C VAL A 80 12.71 -8.68 -23.82
N ASP A 81 11.73 -9.50 -23.40
CA ASP A 81 11.61 -10.89 -23.90
C ASP A 81 10.51 -11.11 -24.97
N GLU A 82 9.63 -10.14 -25.24
CA GLU A 82 8.50 -10.35 -26.18
C GLU A 82 8.43 -9.40 -27.38
N SER A 83 9.52 -8.69 -27.72
CA SER A 83 9.58 -7.90 -28.97
C SER A 83 10.88 -8.03 -29.78
N GLU A 84 11.74 -9.00 -29.48
CA GLU A 84 12.73 -9.42 -30.47
C GLU A 84 12.07 -10.39 -31.45
N SER A 85 11.44 -9.85 -32.49
CA SER A 85 11.03 -10.63 -33.66
C SER A 85 12.24 -11.42 -34.18
N LYS A 86 12.31 -12.71 -33.84
CA LYS A 86 13.41 -13.60 -34.23
C LYS A 86 13.52 -13.60 -35.76
N LYS A 87 14.74 -13.53 -36.29
CA LYS A 87 14.97 -13.56 -37.75
C LYS A 87 15.16 -14.99 -38.24
N CYS A 88 14.56 -15.31 -39.38
CA CYS A 88 14.68 -16.60 -40.05
C CYS A 88 16.14 -16.91 -40.37
N ALA A 89 16.65 -18.04 -39.88
CA ALA A 89 18.05 -18.44 -40.08
C ALA A 89 18.44 -18.62 -41.56
N ASN A 90 17.47 -18.86 -42.45
CA ASN A 90 17.72 -19.04 -43.88
C ASN A 90 17.67 -17.74 -44.70
N CYS A 91 16.70 -16.86 -44.45
CA CYS A 91 16.44 -15.68 -45.31
C CYS A 91 16.38 -14.34 -44.57
N ASN A 92 16.63 -14.34 -43.26
CA ASN A 92 16.73 -13.17 -42.39
C ASN A 92 15.47 -12.28 -42.27
N ARG A 93 14.35 -12.68 -42.86
CA ARG A 93 13.01 -12.10 -42.62
C ARG A 93 12.48 -12.52 -41.26
N GLU A 94 11.45 -11.85 -40.76
CA GLU A 94 10.75 -12.22 -39.52
C GLU A 94 10.35 -13.70 -39.53
N ALA A 95 10.71 -14.40 -38.47
CA ALA A 95 10.35 -15.79 -38.25
C ALA A 95 8.98 -15.87 -37.57
N SER A 96 8.17 -16.80 -38.05
CA SER A 96 6.83 -17.08 -37.52
C SER A 96 6.74 -18.49 -36.92
N ALA A 97 7.81 -19.28 -37.03
CA ALA A 97 7.88 -20.64 -36.53
C ALA A 97 9.31 -20.97 -36.08
N GLU A 98 9.45 -22.04 -35.32
CA GLU A 98 10.74 -22.62 -34.92
C GLU A 98 10.91 -24.02 -35.51
N CYS A 99 12.13 -24.54 -35.51
CA CYS A 99 12.43 -25.88 -35.97
C CYS A 99 11.52 -26.91 -35.27
N SER A 100 10.80 -27.71 -36.05
CA SER A 100 9.86 -28.71 -35.54
C SER A 100 10.48 -29.79 -34.65
N LEU A 101 11.80 -29.97 -34.72
CA LEU A 101 12.55 -30.98 -33.95
C LEU A 101 13.12 -30.39 -32.65
N CYS A 102 13.97 -29.36 -32.74
CA CYS A 102 14.68 -28.81 -31.58
C CYS A 102 14.01 -27.58 -30.96
N ARG A 103 13.06 -26.94 -31.64
CA ARG A 103 12.40 -25.67 -31.25
C ARG A 103 13.35 -24.54 -30.86
N ARG A 104 14.57 -24.52 -31.41
CA ARG A 104 15.59 -23.49 -31.13
C ARG A 104 15.81 -22.55 -32.29
N THR A 105 15.86 -23.09 -33.50
CA THR A 105 16.21 -22.29 -34.69
C THR A 105 14.94 -21.70 -35.33
N PRO A 106 14.84 -20.36 -35.44
CA PRO A 106 13.68 -19.69 -36.01
C PRO A 106 13.66 -19.71 -37.54
N TYR A 107 12.48 -19.92 -38.13
CA TYR A 107 12.23 -19.89 -39.57
C TYR A 107 10.92 -19.16 -39.91
N CYS A 108 10.86 -18.50 -41.06
CA CYS A 108 9.62 -17.89 -41.56
C CYS A 108 8.66 -18.90 -42.21
N SER A 109 9.13 -20.11 -42.51
CA SER A 109 8.34 -21.19 -43.11
C SER A 109 9.09 -22.52 -43.07
N THR A 110 8.35 -23.61 -43.25
CA THR A 110 8.92 -24.96 -43.41
C THR A 110 9.82 -25.08 -44.65
N TYR A 111 9.61 -24.24 -45.67
CA TYR A 111 10.49 -24.16 -46.83
C TYR A 111 11.90 -23.70 -46.43
N CYS A 112 12.01 -22.64 -45.64
CA CYS A 112 13.29 -22.13 -45.14
C CYS A 112 13.99 -23.13 -44.22
N GLN A 113 13.25 -23.86 -43.38
CA GLN A 113 13.79 -24.96 -42.56
C GLN A 113 14.43 -26.04 -43.44
N LYS A 114 13.74 -26.52 -44.48
CA LYS A 114 14.27 -27.55 -45.40
C LYS A 114 15.52 -27.08 -46.13
N ARG A 115 15.57 -25.81 -46.52
CA ARG A 115 16.74 -25.22 -47.21
C ARG A 115 17.97 -25.12 -46.32
N ASP A 116 17.78 -24.85 -45.03
CA ASP A 116 18.84 -24.75 -44.03
C ASP A 116 19.19 -26.10 -43.37
N TRP A 117 18.43 -27.16 -43.65
CA TRP A 117 18.62 -28.46 -42.98
C TRP A 117 20.05 -29.01 -43.06
N ALA A 118 20.72 -28.87 -44.21
CA ALA A 118 22.08 -29.38 -44.39
C ALA A 118 23.10 -28.76 -43.42
N SER A 119 22.96 -27.46 -43.13
CA SER A 119 23.75 -26.72 -42.14
C SER A 119 23.26 -26.95 -40.71
N HIS A 120 21.95 -26.98 -40.51
CA HIS A 120 21.34 -27.05 -39.18
C HIS A 120 21.36 -28.45 -38.53
N GLN A 121 21.35 -29.54 -39.31
CA GLN A 121 21.14 -30.92 -38.81
C GLN A 121 22.09 -31.34 -37.68
N ILE A 122 23.37 -30.94 -37.73
CA ILE A 122 24.37 -31.31 -36.73
C ILE A 122 24.05 -30.64 -35.39
N GLU A 123 23.64 -29.37 -35.43
CA GLU A 123 23.23 -28.61 -34.25
C GLU A 123 21.86 -29.07 -33.72
N CYS A 124 20.92 -29.36 -34.63
CA CYS A 124 19.60 -29.87 -34.30
C CYS A 124 19.66 -31.15 -33.47
N LEU A 125 20.53 -32.10 -33.86
CA LEU A 125 20.67 -33.39 -33.18
C LEU A 125 21.37 -33.29 -31.82
N ARG A 126 22.28 -32.32 -31.65
CA ARG A 126 22.93 -32.06 -30.36
C ARG A 126 21.97 -31.45 -29.32
N SER A 127 20.85 -30.90 -29.77
CA SER A 127 19.95 -30.10 -28.95
C SER A 127 18.60 -30.76 -28.67
N VAL A 128 18.36 -31.97 -29.16
CA VAL A 128 17.23 -32.81 -28.73
C VAL A 128 17.55 -33.33 -27.33
N PRO A 129 16.77 -32.97 -26.29
CA PRO A 129 16.89 -33.60 -24.99
C PRO A 129 16.55 -35.08 -25.16
N THR A 130 17.47 -35.96 -24.74
CA THR A 130 17.13 -37.35 -24.49
C THR A 130 15.92 -37.36 -23.56
N ILE A 131 14.84 -38.00 -24.01
CA ILE A 131 13.63 -38.21 -23.20
C ILE A 131 14.05 -39.11 -22.03
N HIS A 132 14.44 -38.49 -20.92
CA HIS A 132 14.47 -39.15 -19.62
C HIS A 132 13.06 -39.09 -19.06
N THR A 133 12.44 -40.26 -19.04
CA THR A 133 11.34 -40.57 -18.14
C THR A 133 11.79 -40.32 -16.70
N ASP A 134 11.28 -39.28 -16.05
CA ASP A 134 11.13 -39.35 -14.60
C ASP A 134 9.92 -38.55 -14.08
N THR A 135 8.99 -39.36 -13.58
CA THR A 135 8.06 -39.19 -12.47
C THR A 135 8.37 -38.05 -11.47
N GLN A 136 7.28 -37.39 -11.05
CA GLN A 136 7.11 -36.59 -9.83
C GLN A 136 7.93 -35.29 -9.68
N GLN A 137 7.24 -34.14 -9.69
CA GLN A 137 6.83 -33.49 -8.44
C GLN A 137 5.85 -32.35 -8.73
N HIS A 138 4.66 -32.47 -8.12
CA HIS A 138 3.64 -31.45 -8.05
C HIS A 138 4.17 -30.22 -7.29
N GLN A 139 4.05 -29.03 -7.87
CA GLN A 139 3.88 -27.81 -7.10
C GLN A 139 2.58 -27.16 -7.55
N SER A 140 1.61 -27.20 -6.64
CA SER A 140 0.21 -26.88 -6.83
C SER A 140 0.01 -25.39 -7.12
N ILE A 141 -0.48 -25.07 -8.32
CA ILE A 141 -1.15 -23.80 -8.57
C ILE A 141 -2.58 -23.95 -8.02
N MET A 142 -2.95 -23.16 -7.02
CA MET A 142 -4.35 -23.07 -6.60
C MET A 142 -5.11 -22.27 -7.68
N LEU A 143 -5.87 -22.96 -8.52
CA LEU A 143 -6.95 -22.33 -9.28
C LEU A 143 -8.21 -22.36 -8.44
N ILE A 144 -8.62 -21.20 -7.94
CA ILE A 144 -9.98 -20.98 -7.43
C ILE A 144 -10.90 -21.14 -8.64
N VAL A 145 -11.59 -22.28 -8.72
CA VAL A 145 -12.70 -22.48 -9.65
C VAL A 145 -13.88 -21.70 -9.10
N GLU A 146 -14.16 -20.55 -9.70
CA GLU A 146 -15.40 -19.82 -9.48
C GLU A 146 -16.57 -20.69 -9.94
N SER A 147 -17.40 -21.08 -8.97
CA SER A 147 -18.54 -21.97 -9.19
C SER A 147 -19.60 -21.26 -10.01
N GLN A 148 -20.07 -21.95 -11.05
CA GLN A 148 -21.19 -21.54 -11.88
C GLN A 148 -22.44 -21.24 -11.03
N HIS A 149 -23.00 -20.05 -11.25
CA HIS A 149 -24.42 -19.78 -11.09
C HIS A 149 -24.89 -19.17 -12.41
N GLN A 150 -25.54 -19.96 -13.27
CA GLN A 150 -26.92 -19.75 -13.72
C GLN A 150 -27.35 -20.85 -14.70
#